data_AF-R9JVY4-F1
#
_entry.id   AF-R9JVY4-F1
#
_cell.length_a   1.000
_cell.length_b   1.000
_cell.length_c   1.000
_cell.angle_alpha   90.00
_cell.angle_beta   90.00
_cell.angle_gamma   90.00
#
_symmetry.space_group_name_H-M   'P 1'
#
loop_
_entity.id
_entity.type
_entity.pdbx_description
1 polymer ?
#
loop_
_entity_poly.entity_id
_entity_poly.type
_entity_poly.pdbx_seq_one_letter_code
_entity_poly.pdbx_strand_id
1 'polypeptide(L)'
;MVEISEEKVIESKQESIKNTCEYQGELYFVFSDISNGKCFIDVNGERKYLDKNGCVANKQCGTKSIKTAIENFEDMKKIQDYFIENKKWNFYLLFTLNINTGRRISDLLQSKWSDFFYKNGNMKKFWDVKRIDELGYRVDGEKKTRKKKELFINIAIQEAFRIFLENEKSIDFEYDYDEYIFKQLHGTHRGKVISQEGYRQALIKAGEYLDYDIRSHSMRRGMGKMMIELHPNDLVAKSVLMELYNHSSEKITNKYLGETAKLEREYLQDFGEKYKKYVMDGQEIPFVVKKPVSVYDNSELRDYMLCAFGKILDAKDETNAVEIMKLYNQLLDGLEMIAK
;
A
#
# COMPACT_ATOMS: atom_id res chain seq x y z
N MET A 1 -30.30 -23.55 66.48
CA MET A 1 -28.90 -23.60 65.99
C MET A 1 -28.94 -24.09 64.56
N VAL A 2 -28.92 -23.16 63.61
CA VAL A 2 -28.85 -23.44 62.17
C VAL A 2 -27.71 -22.56 61.68
N GLU A 3 -26.58 -23.19 61.37
CA GLU A 3 -25.37 -22.52 60.91
C GLU A 3 -25.45 -22.22 59.40
N ILE A 4 -25.51 -20.92 59.15
CA ILE A 4 -24.94 -20.11 58.06
C ILE A 4 -24.18 -20.89 56.97
N SER A 5 -24.74 -20.88 55.77
CA SER A 5 -24.01 -21.06 54.50
C SER A 5 -23.71 -19.67 53.92
N GLU A 6 -22.45 -19.24 53.94
CA GLU A 6 -22.01 -18.05 53.21
C GLU A 6 -20.99 -18.40 52.12
N GLU A 7 -21.12 -17.64 51.05
CA GLU A 7 -20.73 -17.91 49.67
C GLU A 7 -19.21 -17.89 49.44
N LYS A 8 -18.79 -18.76 48.51
CA LYS A 8 -17.49 -18.69 47.87
C LYS A 8 -17.36 -17.37 47.09
N VAL A 9 -16.44 -16.53 47.55
CA VAL A 9 -15.87 -15.41 46.79
C VAL A 9 -15.25 -15.94 45.50
N ILE A 10 -15.85 -15.60 44.36
CA ILE A 10 -15.21 -15.69 43.04
C ILE A 10 -14.71 -14.29 42.69
N GLU A 11 -13.44 -14.03 42.98
CA GLU A 11 -12.70 -12.90 42.44
C GLU A 11 -12.53 -13.09 40.93
N SER A 12 -13.31 -12.34 40.14
CA SER A 12 -13.03 -12.13 38.72
C SER A 12 -12.52 -10.70 38.54
N LYS A 13 -11.33 -10.59 37.93
CA LYS A 13 -10.66 -9.33 37.59
C LYS A 13 -11.56 -8.48 36.67
N GLN A 14 -12.23 -7.48 37.24
CA GLN A 14 -12.75 -6.34 36.46
C GLN A 14 -11.62 -5.32 36.32
N GLU A 15 -11.00 -5.25 35.14
CA GLU A 15 -10.26 -4.05 34.73
C GLU A 15 -11.22 -2.86 34.75
N SER A 16 -10.88 -1.83 35.53
CA SER A 16 -11.69 -0.63 35.69
C SER A 16 -11.89 0.05 34.33
N ILE A 17 -13.11 0.01 33.79
CA ILE A 17 -13.52 0.90 32.71
C ILE A 17 -13.40 2.32 33.29
N LYS A 18 -12.48 3.13 32.76
CA LYS A 18 -12.46 4.56 33.09
C LYS A 18 -13.79 5.16 32.64
N ASN A 19 -14.64 5.55 33.59
CA ASN A 19 -15.93 6.19 33.32
C ASN A 19 -15.80 7.56 32.65
N THR A 20 -14.57 8.09 32.58
CA THR A 20 -14.26 9.39 32.00
C THR A 20 -13.01 9.35 31.13
N CYS A 21 -12.97 10.19 30.10
CA CYS A 21 -11.86 10.37 29.18
C CYS A 21 -11.51 11.86 29.09
N GLU A 22 -10.24 12.20 29.25
CA GLU A 22 -9.75 13.56 28.98
C GLU A 22 -9.52 13.74 27.47
N TYR A 23 -10.06 14.82 26.91
CA TYR A 23 -9.89 15.18 25.51
C TYR A 23 -9.83 16.70 25.38
N GLN A 24 -8.78 17.21 24.70
CA GLN A 24 -8.54 18.65 24.53
C GLN A 24 -8.52 19.48 25.83
N GLY A 25 -8.10 18.86 26.95
CA GLY A 25 -8.01 19.52 28.26
C GLY A 25 -9.31 19.53 29.06
N GLU A 26 -10.38 18.89 28.55
CA GLU A 26 -11.65 18.72 29.25
C GLU A 26 -11.96 17.25 29.50
N LEU A 27 -12.78 16.97 30.51
CA LEU A 27 -13.09 15.62 30.96
C LEU A 27 -14.52 15.25 30.55
N TYR A 28 -14.64 14.18 29.76
CA TYR A 28 -15.90 13.72 29.18
C TYR A 28 -16.34 12.39 29.76
N PHE A 29 -17.65 12.16 29.91
CA PHE A 29 -18.19 10.86 30.28
C PHE A 29 -18.10 9.87 29.12
N VAL A 30 -17.72 8.64 29.43
CA VAL A 30 -17.60 7.56 28.45
C VAL A 30 -18.93 6.83 28.34
N PHE A 31 -19.47 6.79 27.13
CA PHE A 31 -20.67 6.05 26.76
C PHE A 31 -20.30 4.80 25.95
N SER A 32 -21.17 3.80 25.92
CA SER A 32 -21.01 2.61 25.07
C SER A 32 -22.11 2.55 24.02
N ASP A 33 -21.71 2.38 22.76
CA ASP A 33 -22.63 2.25 21.63
C ASP A 33 -23.30 0.88 21.66
N ILE A 34 -24.62 0.87 21.88
CA ILE A 34 -25.42 -0.34 22.04
C ILE A 34 -25.32 -1.27 20.81
N SER A 35 -25.10 -0.70 19.61
CA SER A 35 -25.09 -1.47 18.36
C SER A 35 -23.83 -2.29 18.13
N ASN A 36 -22.69 -1.84 18.68
CA ASN A 36 -21.37 -2.40 18.35
C ASN A 36 -20.43 -2.52 19.56
N GLY A 37 -20.89 -2.17 20.76
CA GLY A 37 -20.16 -2.24 22.01
C GLY A 37 -18.99 -1.26 22.14
N LYS A 38 -18.79 -0.32 21.21
CA LYS A 38 -17.65 0.59 21.24
C LYS A 38 -17.89 1.77 22.18
N CYS A 39 -16.87 2.10 22.95
CA CYS A 39 -16.90 3.27 23.83
C CYS A 39 -16.71 4.57 23.04
N PHE A 40 -17.38 5.64 23.42
CA PHE A 40 -17.29 6.98 22.82
C PHE A 40 -17.53 8.07 23.85
N ILE A 41 -17.11 9.30 23.54
CA ILE A 41 -17.48 10.52 24.25
C ILE A 41 -18.34 11.40 23.32
N ASP A 42 -19.21 12.22 23.89
CA ASP A 42 -19.95 13.24 23.15
C ASP A 42 -19.24 14.59 23.30
N VAL A 43 -18.71 15.12 22.20
CA VAL A 43 -18.07 16.43 22.15
C VAL A 43 -18.93 17.32 21.28
N ASN A 44 -19.70 18.22 21.89
CA ASN A 44 -20.58 19.18 21.22
C ASN A 44 -21.57 18.55 20.22
N GLY A 45 -22.16 17.40 20.58
CA GLY A 45 -23.12 16.66 19.76
C GLY A 45 -22.47 15.73 18.73
N GLU A 46 -21.14 15.64 18.69
CA GLU A 46 -20.41 14.72 17.83
C GLU A 46 -19.82 13.55 18.65
N ARG A 47 -20.17 12.31 18.28
CA ARG A 47 -19.61 11.11 18.92
C ARG A 47 -18.15 10.91 18.51
N LYS A 48 -17.23 10.92 19.48
CA LYS A 48 -15.82 10.56 19.31
C LYS A 48 -15.55 9.21 20.00
N TYR A 49 -15.37 8.17 19.20
CA TYR A 49 -15.06 6.83 19.67
C TYR A 49 -13.67 6.74 20.30
N LEU A 50 -13.55 5.91 21.33
CA LEU A 50 -12.33 5.66 22.08
C LEU A 50 -11.56 4.48 21.50
N ASP A 51 -10.24 4.49 21.67
CA ASP A 51 -9.38 3.36 21.43
C ASP A 51 -9.36 2.38 22.62
N LYS A 52 -8.62 1.29 22.48
CA LYS A 52 -8.48 0.26 23.52
C LYS A 52 -7.88 0.75 24.84
N ASN A 53 -7.25 1.94 24.84
CA ASN A 53 -6.62 2.53 26.02
C ASN A 53 -7.55 3.56 26.69
N GLY A 54 -8.78 3.75 26.17
CA GLY A 54 -9.74 4.72 26.69
C GLY A 54 -9.46 6.16 26.26
N CYS A 55 -8.60 6.39 25.26
CA CYS A 55 -8.35 7.71 24.68
C CYS A 55 -9.14 7.89 23.38
N VAL A 56 -9.47 9.13 23.01
CA VAL A 56 -10.16 9.40 21.73
C VAL A 56 -9.33 8.85 20.57
N ALA A 57 -9.94 7.95 19.79
CA ALA A 57 -9.28 7.31 18.67
C ALA A 57 -8.98 8.32 17.56
N ASN A 58 -7.76 8.27 17.02
CA ASN A 58 -7.38 9.10 15.87
C ASN A 58 -8.23 8.82 14.62
N LYS A 59 -8.81 7.62 14.51
CA LYS A 59 -9.67 7.22 13.40
C LYS A 59 -11.08 7.01 13.91
N GLN A 60 -11.97 7.92 13.55
CA GLN A 60 -13.39 7.85 13.90
C GLN A 60 -14.15 6.91 12.95
N CYS A 61 -15.29 6.40 13.44
CA CYS A 61 -16.18 5.60 12.61
C CYS A 61 -16.75 6.46 11.47
N GLY A 62 -16.96 5.90 10.28
CA GLY A 62 -17.51 6.63 9.13
C GLY A 62 -16.53 7.52 8.36
N THR A 63 -15.34 7.84 8.90
CA THR A 63 -14.34 8.61 8.15
C THR A 63 -13.71 7.74 7.05
N LYS A 64 -14.05 8.01 5.78
CA LYS A 64 -13.41 7.35 4.63
C LYS A 64 -11.95 7.80 4.57
N SER A 65 -11.02 6.85 4.64
CA SER A 65 -9.63 7.14 4.36
C SER A 65 -9.50 7.62 2.91
N ILE A 66 -8.81 8.75 2.70
CA ILE A 66 -8.47 9.25 1.37
C ILE A 66 -7.76 8.12 0.62
N LYS A 67 -8.28 7.78 -0.57
CA LYS A 67 -7.83 6.64 -1.38
C LYS A 67 -6.99 7.06 -2.59
N THR A 68 -6.36 8.24 -2.54
CA THR A 68 -5.53 8.76 -3.61
C THR A 68 -4.20 8.02 -3.70
N ALA A 69 -3.60 8.07 -4.88
CA ALA A 69 -2.25 7.61 -5.16
C ALA A 69 -1.57 8.70 -5.98
N ILE A 70 -0.26 8.86 -5.78
CA ILE A 70 0.56 9.77 -6.58
C ILE A 70 1.13 8.98 -7.74
N GLU A 71 0.60 9.19 -8.94
CA GLU A 71 0.72 8.26 -10.08
C GLU A 71 1.62 8.79 -11.21
N ASN A 72 2.28 9.94 -11.02
CA ASN A 72 3.19 10.49 -12.01
C ASN A 72 4.42 11.13 -11.34
N PHE A 73 5.52 11.19 -12.09
CA PHE A 73 6.78 11.72 -11.59
C PHE A 73 6.79 13.25 -11.44
N GLU A 74 5.93 13.96 -12.17
CA GLU A 74 5.82 15.42 -12.09
C GLU A 74 5.29 15.87 -10.72
N ASP A 75 4.22 15.25 -10.24
CA ASP A 75 3.65 15.50 -8.92
C ASP A 75 4.64 15.09 -7.82
N MET A 76 5.37 13.98 -8.00
CA MET A 76 6.41 13.58 -7.04
C MET A 76 7.50 14.66 -6.94
N LYS A 77 7.88 15.23 -8.08
CA LYS A 77 8.84 16.32 -8.16
C LYS A 77 8.30 17.57 -7.47
N LYS A 78 7.05 17.98 -7.70
CA LYS A 78 6.42 19.13 -7.00
C LYS A 78 6.49 18.99 -5.48
N ILE A 79 6.16 17.81 -4.95
CA ILE A 79 6.23 17.54 -3.51
C ILE A 79 7.68 17.57 -3.00
N GLN A 80 8.61 17.01 -3.77
CA GLN A 80 10.03 17.00 -3.41
C GLN A 80 10.62 18.42 -3.39
N ASP A 81 10.36 19.20 -4.44
CA ASP A 81 10.80 20.59 -4.60
C ASP A 81 10.26 21.45 -3.45
N TYR A 82 8.99 21.30 -3.09
CA TYR A 82 8.41 21.98 -1.92
C TYR A 82 9.24 21.74 -0.64
N PHE A 83 9.63 20.49 -0.36
CA PHE A 83 10.43 20.20 0.83
C PHE A 83 11.85 20.76 0.74
N ILE A 84 12.45 20.75 -0.45
CA ILE A 84 13.80 21.29 -0.67
C ILE A 84 13.79 22.82 -0.50
N GLU A 85 12.91 23.52 -1.19
CA GLU A 85 12.79 24.99 -1.18
C GLU A 85 12.53 25.53 0.23
N ASN A 86 11.74 24.80 1.01
CA ASN A 86 11.43 25.15 2.41
C ASN A 86 12.45 24.59 3.43
N LYS A 87 13.59 24.05 2.97
CA LYS A 87 14.67 23.46 3.78
C LYS A 87 14.17 22.41 4.78
N LYS A 88 13.18 21.62 4.36
CA LYS A 88 12.55 20.54 5.14
C LYS A 88 13.20 19.19 4.82
N TRP A 89 14.52 19.09 5.02
CA TRP A 89 15.34 17.94 4.62
C TRP A 89 14.84 16.59 5.17
N ASN A 90 14.39 16.55 6.43
CA ASN A 90 13.80 15.33 7.00
C ASN A 90 12.58 14.82 6.22
N PHE A 91 11.68 15.73 5.83
CA PHE A 91 10.46 15.36 5.11
C PHE A 91 10.77 15.02 3.66
N TYR A 92 11.75 15.70 3.04
CA TYR A 92 12.31 15.32 1.74
C TYR A 92 12.83 13.86 1.74
N LEU A 93 13.67 13.50 2.72
CA LEU A 93 14.26 12.16 2.80
C LEU A 93 13.18 11.12 3.12
N LEU A 94 12.29 11.42 4.07
CA LEU A 94 11.19 10.54 4.45
C LEU A 94 10.23 10.28 3.28
N PHE A 95 9.91 11.32 2.50
CA PHE A 95 9.11 11.21 1.28
C PHE A 95 9.79 10.31 0.26
N THR A 96 11.07 10.56 -0.02
CA THR A 96 11.83 9.80 -1.02
C THR A 96 11.96 8.33 -0.64
N LEU A 97 12.25 8.01 0.63
CA LEU A 97 12.22 6.63 1.12
C LEU A 97 10.83 6.01 1.02
N ASN A 98 9.79 6.75 1.36
CA ASN A 98 8.42 6.24 1.37
C ASN A 98 7.92 5.86 -0.03
N ILE A 99 8.17 6.71 -1.03
CA ILE A 99 7.80 6.43 -2.41
C ILE A 99 8.68 5.35 -3.05
N ASN A 100 9.96 5.22 -2.67
CA ASN A 100 10.86 4.22 -3.26
C ASN A 100 10.75 2.82 -2.63
N THR A 101 10.30 2.72 -1.38
CA THR A 101 10.20 1.42 -0.66
C THR A 101 8.77 0.94 -0.46
N GLY A 102 7.81 1.86 -0.65
CA GLY A 102 6.42 1.68 -0.27
C GLY A 102 6.23 1.30 1.20
N ARG A 103 7.19 1.49 2.12
CA ARG A 103 7.01 1.13 3.54
C ARG A 103 6.01 2.04 4.24
N ARG A 104 5.38 1.55 5.32
CA ARG A 104 4.53 2.41 6.14
C ARG A 104 5.40 3.40 6.90
N ILE A 105 4.88 4.59 7.15
CA ILE A 105 5.62 5.65 7.85
C ILE A 105 6.06 5.20 9.23
N SER A 106 5.25 4.41 9.93
CA SER A 106 5.63 3.83 11.22
C SER A 106 6.86 2.94 11.15
N ASP A 107 7.10 2.27 10.02
CA ASP A 107 8.27 1.42 9.81
C ASP A 107 9.49 2.30 9.48
N LEU A 108 9.32 3.32 8.61
CA LEU A 108 10.38 4.26 8.23
C LEU A 108 10.90 5.09 9.41
N LEU A 109 9.99 5.60 10.25
CA LEU A 109 10.35 6.43 11.43
C LEU A 109 11.19 5.68 12.47
N GLN A 110 11.22 4.35 12.41
CA GLN A 110 12.06 3.53 13.30
C GLN A 110 13.47 3.33 12.78
N SER A 111 13.79 3.87 11.59
CA SER A 111 15.12 3.73 10.99
C SER A 111 16.17 4.53 11.73
N LYS A 112 17.33 3.90 11.92
CA LYS A 112 18.55 4.49 12.47
C LYS A 112 19.60 4.64 11.38
N TRP A 113 20.56 5.54 11.58
CA TRP A 113 21.68 5.71 10.65
C TRP A 113 22.44 4.39 10.43
N SER A 114 22.63 3.61 11.50
CA SER A 114 23.25 2.28 11.47
C SER A 114 22.50 1.22 10.65
N ASP A 115 21.26 1.47 10.22
CA ASP A 115 20.58 0.56 9.29
C ASP A 115 21.00 0.76 7.83
N PHE A 116 21.41 1.98 7.47
CA PHE A 116 21.72 2.38 6.10
C PHE A 116 23.22 2.58 5.87
N PHE A 117 24.00 2.78 6.94
CA PHE A 117 25.43 3.07 6.85
C PHE A 117 26.22 2.11 7.73
N TYR A 118 27.47 1.85 7.32
CA TYR A 118 28.50 1.27 8.18
C TYR A 118 29.15 2.39 9.02
N LYS A 119 29.85 2.01 10.10
CA LYS A 119 30.52 2.99 10.99
C LYS A 119 31.56 3.87 10.28
N ASN A 120 32.12 3.41 9.16
CA ASN A 120 33.04 4.20 8.34
C ASN A 120 32.34 5.19 7.39
N GLY A 121 31.02 5.36 7.51
CA GLY A 121 30.23 6.27 6.68
C GLY A 121 29.82 5.71 5.32
N ASN A 122 30.28 4.52 4.94
CA ASN A 122 29.87 3.91 3.68
C ASN A 122 28.43 3.43 3.75
N MET A 123 27.65 3.70 2.70
CA MET A 123 26.28 3.22 2.60
C MET A 123 26.24 1.71 2.36
N LYS A 124 25.26 1.05 3.00
CA LYS A 124 24.94 -0.36 2.81
C LYS A 124 24.21 -0.55 1.48
N LYS A 125 24.27 -1.77 0.95
CA LYS A 125 23.54 -2.16 -0.27
C LYS A 125 22.07 -2.51 0.01
N PHE A 126 21.79 -2.99 1.22
CA PHE A 126 20.48 -3.45 1.64
C PHE A 126 20.10 -2.87 3.00
N TRP A 127 18.79 -2.74 3.22
CA TRP A 127 18.19 -2.26 4.45
C TRP A 127 17.24 -3.32 5.02
N ASP A 128 17.54 -3.81 6.24
CA ASP A 128 16.64 -4.64 7.01
C ASP A 128 15.61 -3.79 7.76
N VAL A 129 14.34 -3.97 7.44
CA VAL A 129 13.25 -3.28 8.15
C VAL A 129 13.24 -3.73 9.61
N LYS A 130 13.31 -2.78 10.55
CA LYS A 130 13.25 -3.03 11.99
C LYS A 130 11.93 -2.56 12.60
N ARG A 131 11.57 -3.15 13.74
CA ARG A 131 10.53 -2.68 14.65
C ARG A 131 10.99 -2.68 16.09
N ILE A 132 10.25 -1.98 16.95
CA ILE A 132 10.27 -2.14 18.40
C ILE A 132 9.28 -3.24 18.79
N ASP A 133 9.73 -4.21 19.59
CA ASP A 133 8.89 -5.26 20.16
C ASP A 133 8.21 -4.82 21.47
N GLU A 134 7.50 -5.76 22.11
CA GLU A 134 6.72 -5.51 23.32
C GLU A 134 7.58 -5.15 24.54
N LEU A 135 8.88 -5.50 24.50
CA LEU A 135 9.85 -5.25 25.55
C LEU A 135 10.69 -3.98 25.29
N GLY A 136 10.44 -3.28 24.19
CA GLY A 136 11.18 -2.08 23.81
C GLY A 136 12.46 -2.34 23.01
N TYR A 137 12.73 -3.59 22.65
CA TYR A 137 13.92 -3.94 21.87
C TYR A 137 13.70 -3.79 20.37
N ARG A 138 14.77 -3.43 19.67
CA ARG A 138 14.77 -3.26 18.22
C ARG A 138 15.10 -4.58 17.54
N VAL A 139 14.13 -5.12 16.80
CA VAL A 139 14.16 -6.45 16.18
C VAL A 139 13.77 -6.39 14.70
N ASP A 140 14.09 -7.43 13.91
CA ASP A 140 13.75 -7.48 12.48
C ASP A 140 12.25 -7.66 12.23
N GLY A 141 11.73 -6.86 11.30
CA GLY A 141 10.44 -7.00 10.64
C GLY A 141 9.51 -5.81 10.87
N GLU A 142 8.43 -5.75 10.09
CA GLU A 142 7.50 -4.63 10.10
C GLU A 142 6.72 -4.50 11.41
N LYS A 143 6.40 -3.27 11.82
CA LYS A 143 5.65 -3.01 13.05
C LYS A 143 4.29 -3.71 13.07
N LYS A 144 3.57 -3.68 11.94
CA LYS A 144 2.19 -4.17 11.86
C LYS A 144 2.10 -5.68 11.68
N THR A 145 2.94 -6.23 10.79
CA THR A 145 2.81 -7.63 10.35
C THR A 145 3.83 -8.54 11.02
N ARG A 146 4.87 -7.97 11.65
CA ARG A 146 6.04 -8.68 12.21
C ARG A 146 6.88 -9.44 11.17
N LYS A 147 6.49 -9.41 9.89
CA LYS A 147 7.21 -10.08 8.80
C LYS A 147 8.53 -9.37 8.53
N LYS A 148 9.60 -10.16 8.38
CA LYS A 148 10.92 -9.66 7.99
C LYS A 148 10.91 -9.19 6.54
N LYS A 149 11.69 -8.16 6.23
CA LYS A 149 11.95 -7.73 4.86
C LYS A 149 13.30 -7.05 4.78
N GLU A 150 14.12 -7.52 3.86
CA GLU A 150 15.31 -6.82 3.41
C GLU A 150 14.95 -6.09 2.10
N LEU A 151 15.39 -4.84 1.97
CA LEU A 151 15.10 -3.98 0.82
C LEU A 151 16.40 -3.52 0.18
N PHE A 152 16.48 -3.61 -1.14
CA PHE A 152 17.60 -3.03 -1.88
C PHE A 152 17.57 -1.50 -1.80
N ILE A 153 18.72 -0.89 -1.49
CA ILE A 153 18.90 0.55 -1.45
C ILE A 153 19.16 1.03 -2.88
N ASN A 154 18.09 1.42 -3.57
CA ASN A 154 18.15 1.84 -4.97
C ASN A 154 18.86 3.19 -5.17
N ILE A 155 19.16 3.53 -6.43
CA ILE A 155 19.89 4.75 -6.79
C ILE A 155 19.24 6.04 -6.28
N ALA A 156 17.90 6.12 -6.27
CA ALA A 156 17.19 7.31 -5.80
C ALA A 156 17.28 7.47 -4.28
N ILE A 157 17.32 6.37 -3.52
CA ILE A 157 17.55 6.40 -2.08
C ILE A 157 18.99 6.83 -1.77
N GLN A 158 19.97 6.27 -2.49
CA GLN A 158 21.39 6.65 -2.32
C GLN A 158 21.57 8.16 -2.53
N GLU A 159 20.99 8.66 -3.63
CA GLU A 159 21.05 10.07 -3.98
C GLU A 159 20.31 10.96 -2.96
N ALA A 160 19.16 10.52 -2.44
CA ALA A 160 18.43 11.27 -1.43
C ALA A 160 19.21 11.43 -0.13
N PHE A 161 19.91 10.38 0.31
CA PHE A 161 20.79 10.47 1.47
C PHE A 161 21.98 11.41 1.21
N ARG A 162 22.59 11.36 0.02
CA ARG A 162 23.67 12.27 -0.37
C ARG A 162 23.21 13.73 -0.28
N ILE A 163 22.10 14.06 -0.95
CA ILE A 163 21.50 15.41 -0.94
C ILE A 163 21.16 15.85 0.49
N PHE A 164 20.58 14.96 1.30
CA PHE A 164 20.27 15.26 2.70
C PHE A 164 21.53 15.63 3.49
N LEU A 165 22.58 14.79 3.48
CA LEU A 165 23.81 15.00 4.25
C LEU A 165 24.65 16.19 3.72
N GLU A 166 24.49 16.52 2.43
CA GLU A 166 25.11 17.72 1.85
C GLU A 166 24.50 19.01 2.37
N ASN A 167 23.20 19.02 2.68
CA ASN A 167 22.48 20.23 3.05
C ASN A 167 22.12 20.33 4.54
N GLU A 168 22.14 19.23 5.27
CA GLU A 168 21.85 19.17 6.70
C GLU A 168 23.10 18.76 7.48
N LYS A 169 23.83 19.76 7.97
CA LYS A 169 25.14 19.60 8.63
C LYS A 169 25.04 19.31 10.13
N SER A 170 23.83 19.14 10.66
CA SER A 170 23.63 18.83 12.08
C SER A 170 23.87 17.36 12.44
N ILE A 171 24.18 16.50 11.45
CA ILE A 171 24.43 15.07 11.66
C ILE A 171 25.92 14.81 11.79
N ASP A 172 26.31 14.16 12.88
CA ASP A 172 27.67 13.69 13.10
C ASP A 172 27.63 12.17 13.32
N PHE A 173 28.17 11.38 12.38
CA PHE A 173 28.15 9.93 12.50
C PHE A 173 28.96 9.40 13.69
N GLU A 174 29.88 10.17 14.28
CA GLU A 174 30.55 9.72 15.51
C GLU A 174 29.55 9.58 16.67
N TYR A 175 28.57 10.50 16.74
CA TYR A 175 27.63 10.60 17.86
C TYR A 175 26.21 10.11 17.51
N ASP A 176 25.78 10.27 16.26
CA ASP A 176 24.43 9.97 15.79
C ASP A 176 24.31 8.57 15.13
N TYR A 177 25.38 7.79 14.99
CA TYR A 177 25.32 6.52 14.23
C TYR A 177 24.20 5.56 14.68
N ASP A 178 23.96 5.45 15.99
CA ASP A 178 22.90 4.62 16.54
C ASP A 178 21.62 5.39 16.90
N GLU A 179 21.49 6.62 16.42
CA GLU A 179 20.31 7.45 16.58
C GLU A 179 19.31 7.27 15.44
N TYR A 180 18.05 7.62 15.71
CA TYR A 180 17.01 7.64 14.68
C TYR A 180 17.30 8.71 13.63
N ILE A 181 17.08 8.38 12.35
CA ILE A 181 17.27 9.31 11.22
C ILE A 181 16.24 10.44 11.32
N PHE A 182 14.97 10.10 11.54
CA PHE A 182 13.84 11.03 11.47
C PHE A 182 13.57 11.71 12.82
N LYS A 183 14.60 12.29 13.44
CA LYS A 183 14.46 13.18 14.60
C LYS A 183 14.18 14.59 14.13
N GLN A 184 13.40 15.36 14.87
CA GLN A 184 13.30 16.80 14.65
C GLN A 184 14.67 17.44 14.90
N LEU A 185 15.24 18.08 13.87
CA LEU A 185 16.61 18.60 13.91
C LEU A 185 16.68 20.02 14.51
N HIS A 186 15.58 20.77 14.38
CA HIS A 186 15.51 22.20 14.72
C HIS A 186 14.28 22.51 15.59
N GLY A 187 14.33 23.59 16.37
CA GLY A 187 13.21 24.10 17.18
C GLY A 187 13.05 23.44 18.55
N THR A 188 11.89 23.66 19.18
CA THR A 188 11.60 23.33 20.60
C THR A 188 11.49 21.84 20.93
N HIS A 189 11.36 20.97 19.92
CA HIS A 189 11.28 19.52 20.10
C HIS A 189 12.49 18.80 19.50
N ARG A 190 13.63 19.49 19.39
CA ARG A 190 14.88 18.92 18.86
C ARG A 190 15.21 17.57 19.52
N GLY A 191 15.61 16.61 18.70
CA GLY A 191 15.96 15.25 19.13
C GLY A 191 14.78 14.28 19.24
N LYS A 192 13.52 14.76 19.24
CA LYS A 192 12.35 13.85 19.26
C LYS A 192 12.08 13.28 17.88
N VAL A 193 11.79 11.98 17.81
CA VAL A 193 11.38 11.33 16.55
C VAL A 193 10.09 11.97 16.02
N ILE A 194 10.08 12.28 14.72
CA ILE A 194 8.92 12.82 14.01
C ILE A 194 7.73 11.88 14.19
N SER A 195 6.56 12.44 14.51
CA SER A 195 5.33 11.64 14.62
C SER A 195 4.72 11.36 13.24
N GLN A 196 3.92 10.30 13.13
CA GLN A 196 3.15 10.01 11.91
C GLN A 196 2.24 11.18 11.53
N GLU A 197 1.68 11.86 12.53
CA GLU A 197 0.86 13.06 12.34
C GLU A 197 1.67 14.24 11.83
N GLY A 198 2.89 14.45 12.36
CA GLY A 198 3.81 15.49 11.88
C GLY A 198 4.13 15.32 10.39
N TYR A 199 4.43 14.10 9.96
CA TYR A 199 4.63 13.82 8.53
C TYR A 199 3.34 13.97 7.71
N ARG A 200 2.18 13.57 8.26
CA ARG A 200 0.88 13.76 7.58
C ARG A 200 0.60 15.25 7.32
N GLN A 201 0.86 16.12 8.29
CA GLN A 201 0.69 17.56 8.15
C GLN A 201 1.68 18.15 7.15
N ALA A 202 2.93 17.69 7.16
CA ALA A 202 3.93 18.10 6.17
C ALA A 202 3.48 17.73 4.74
N LEU A 203 2.92 16.54 4.54
CA LEU A 203 2.36 16.12 3.26
C LEU A 203 1.12 16.91 2.84
N ILE A 204 0.24 17.29 3.76
CA ILE A 204 -0.92 18.14 3.44
C ILE A 204 -0.44 19.46 2.86
N LYS A 205 0.50 20.13 3.53
CA LYS A 205 1.03 21.42 3.08
C LYS A 205 1.74 21.30 1.72
N ALA A 206 2.55 20.25 1.54
CA ALA A 206 3.19 20.01 0.26
C ALA A 206 2.17 19.69 -0.85
N GLY A 207 1.07 19.02 -0.49
CA GLY A 207 -0.02 18.66 -1.40
C GLY A 207 -0.91 19.82 -1.86
N GLU A 208 -0.79 21.02 -1.28
CA GLU A 208 -1.54 22.22 -1.71
C GLU A 208 -1.21 22.62 -3.16
N TYR A 209 -0.09 22.14 -3.71
CA TYR A 209 0.33 22.34 -5.10
C TYR A 209 -0.17 21.26 -6.06
N LEU A 210 -0.99 20.32 -5.58
CA LEU A 210 -1.59 19.25 -6.37
C LEU A 210 -3.10 19.44 -6.44
N ASP A 211 -3.72 18.94 -7.51
CA ASP A 211 -5.17 18.99 -7.71
C ASP A 211 -5.94 17.96 -6.84
N TYR A 212 -5.23 17.22 -6.00
CA TYR A 212 -5.81 16.18 -5.15
C TYR A 212 -5.07 16.04 -3.82
N ASP A 213 -5.82 15.61 -2.82
CA ASP A 213 -5.31 15.35 -1.49
C ASP A 213 -4.32 14.19 -1.47
N ILE A 214 -3.16 14.39 -0.85
CA ILE A 214 -2.21 13.31 -0.56
C ILE A 214 -2.08 13.06 0.94
N ARG A 215 -1.84 11.79 1.29
CA ARG A 215 -1.51 11.32 2.65
C ARG A 215 -0.42 10.26 2.54
N SER A 216 0.12 9.82 3.67
CA SER A 216 1.19 8.82 3.72
C SER A 216 0.95 7.53 2.91
N HIS A 217 -0.30 7.08 2.81
CA HIS A 217 -0.64 5.90 2.01
C HIS A 217 -0.65 6.17 0.50
N SER A 218 -0.77 7.42 0.05
CA SER A 218 -0.79 7.79 -1.36
C SER A 218 0.51 7.42 -2.05
N MET A 219 1.65 7.56 -1.37
CA MET A 219 2.98 7.18 -1.88
C MET A 219 3.07 5.67 -2.09
N ARG A 220 2.75 4.86 -1.07
CA ARG A 220 2.76 3.40 -1.21
C ARG A 220 1.77 2.94 -2.30
N ARG A 221 0.63 3.62 -2.52
CA ARG A 221 -0.27 3.22 -3.62
C ARG A 221 0.29 3.60 -4.98
N GLY A 222 0.81 4.80 -5.10
CA GLY A 222 1.46 5.32 -6.30
C GLY A 222 2.60 4.44 -6.76
N MET A 223 3.54 4.17 -5.85
CA MET A 223 4.65 3.24 -6.06
C MET A 223 4.21 1.89 -6.61
N GLY A 224 3.17 1.29 -6.01
CA GLY A 224 2.68 -0.01 -6.44
C GLY A 224 2.03 0.01 -7.81
N LYS A 225 1.25 1.05 -8.13
CA LYS A 225 0.64 1.20 -9.46
C LYS A 225 1.70 1.41 -10.53
N MET A 226 2.60 2.37 -10.31
CA MET A 226 3.67 2.68 -11.26
C MET A 226 4.63 1.51 -11.43
N MET A 227 4.87 0.69 -10.40
CA MET A 227 5.68 -0.51 -10.53
C MET A 227 5.06 -1.53 -11.51
N ILE A 228 3.74 -1.69 -11.53
CA ILE A 228 3.04 -2.52 -12.52
C ILE A 228 3.10 -1.87 -13.90
N GLU A 229 2.87 -0.56 -13.99
CA GLU A 229 2.88 0.19 -15.25
C GLU A 229 4.26 0.23 -15.93
N LEU A 230 5.35 0.26 -15.14
CA LEU A 230 6.72 0.21 -15.64
C LEU A 230 7.14 -1.18 -16.14
N HIS A 231 6.40 -2.23 -15.78
CA HIS A 231 6.65 -3.61 -16.22
C HIS A 231 5.42 -4.16 -16.95
N PRO A 232 5.00 -3.53 -18.06
CA PRO A 232 3.82 -3.97 -18.80
C PRO A 232 4.06 -5.38 -19.35
N ASN A 233 3.05 -6.24 -19.25
CA ASN A 233 3.08 -7.64 -19.70
C ASN A 233 4.03 -8.57 -18.91
N ASP A 234 4.59 -8.13 -17.78
CA ASP A 234 5.32 -9.02 -16.87
C ASP A 234 4.34 -9.74 -15.94
N LEU A 235 4.13 -11.03 -16.21
CA LEU A 235 3.26 -11.91 -15.43
C LEU A 235 3.69 -12.04 -13.96
N VAL A 236 4.98 -11.79 -13.66
CA VAL A 236 5.56 -11.95 -12.33
C VAL A 236 5.58 -10.62 -11.56
N ALA A 237 5.45 -9.46 -12.24
CA ALA A 237 5.52 -8.14 -11.61
C ALA A 237 4.60 -8.00 -10.39
N LYS A 238 3.38 -8.53 -10.48
CA LYS A 238 2.41 -8.50 -9.39
C LYS A 238 2.77 -9.40 -8.21
N SER A 239 3.38 -10.56 -8.49
CA SER A 239 3.95 -11.45 -7.47
C SER A 239 5.14 -10.78 -6.77
N VAL A 240 6.04 -10.16 -7.54
CA VAL A 240 7.16 -9.37 -6.98
C VAL A 240 6.66 -8.23 -6.12
N LEU A 241 5.61 -7.52 -6.54
CA LEU A 241 5.01 -6.44 -5.75
C LEU A 241 4.38 -6.97 -4.45
N MET A 242 3.73 -8.13 -4.49
CA MET A 242 3.20 -8.79 -3.29
C MET A 242 4.32 -9.11 -2.29
N GLU A 243 5.41 -9.70 -2.78
CA GLU A 243 6.60 -9.99 -1.98
C GLU A 243 7.20 -8.72 -1.40
N LEU A 244 7.34 -7.67 -2.23
CA LEU A 244 7.82 -6.37 -1.77
C LEU A 244 6.96 -5.83 -0.65
N TYR A 245 5.64 -5.94 -0.76
CA TYR A 245 4.65 -5.47 0.21
C TYR A 245 4.41 -6.38 1.40
N ASN A 246 5.02 -7.57 1.44
CA ASN A 246 4.75 -8.61 2.43
C ASN A 246 3.25 -9.02 2.48
N HIS A 247 2.56 -8.90 1.35
CA HIS A 247 1.15 -9.28 1.23
C HIS A 247 1.03 -10.79 1.01
N SER A 248 0.14 -11.43 1.76
CA SER A 248 -0.07 -12.89 1.67
C SER A 248 -0.99 -13.33 0.54
N SER A 249 -1.61 -12.38 -0.17
CA SER A 249 -2.48 -12.70 -1.29
C SER A 249 -2.60 -11.54 -2.26
N GLU A 250 -2.87 -11.88 -3.51
CA GLU A 250 -3.13 -10.93 -4.58
C GLU A 250 -4.30 -10.00 -4.25
N LYS A 251 -5.38 -10.56 -3.67
CA LYS A 251 -6.56 -9.80 -3.23
C LYS A 251 -6.19 -8.61 -2.34
N ILE A 252 -5.19 -8.75 -1.47
CA ILE A 252 -4.72 -7.67 -0.60
C ILE A 252 -4.03 -6.58 -1.43
N THR A 253 -3.19 -6.96 -2.40
CA THR A 253 -2.53 -6.04 -3.32
C THR A 253 -3.54 -5.32 -4.21
N ASN A 254 -4.48 -6.02 -4.84
CA ASN A 254 -5.51 -5.43 -5.72
C ASN A 254 -6.37 -4.42 -4.96
N LYS A 255 -6.75 -4.75 -3.72
CA LYS A 255 -7.48 -3.83 -2.83
C LYS A 255 -6.64 -2.61 -2.48
N TYR A 256 -5.33 -2.78 -2.30
CA TYR A 256 -4.40 -1.69 -1.99
C TYR A 256 -4.22 -0.75 -3.20
N LEU A 257 -4.06 -1.30 -4.40
CA LEU A 257 -3.94 -0.56 -5.66
C LEU A 257 -5.27 0.05 -6.14
N GLY A 258 -6.40 -0.46 -5.64
CA GLY A 258 -7.73 0.02 -6.03
C GLY A 258 -8.28 -0.65 -7.30
N GLU A 259 -7.60 -1.68 -7.82
CA GLU A 259 -8.03 -2.47 -8.98
C GLU A 259 -9.39 -3.12 -8.77
N THR A 260 -9.63 -3.69 -7.59
CA THR A 260 -10.91 -4.36 -7.29
C THR A 260 -12.10 -3.41 -7.47
N ALA A 261 -12.01 -2.19 -6.95
CA ALA A 261 -13.09 -1.22 -7.06
C ALA A 261 -13.25 -0.69 -8.49
N LYS A 262 -12.18 -0.67 -9.30
CA LYS A 262 -12.24 -0.31 -10.72
C LYS A 262 -12.99 -1.39 -11.50
N LEU A 263 -12.60 -2.65 -11.34
CA LEU A 263 -13.23 -3.81 -11.99
C LEU A 263 -14.70 -3.98 -11.57
N GLU A 264 -15.02 -3.79 -10.29
CA GLU A 264 -16.43 -3.83 -9.84
C GLU A 264 -17.30 -2.83 -10.59
N ARG A 265 -16.81 -1.60 -10.82
CA ARG A 265 -17.55 -0.58 -11.58
C ARG A 265 -17.68 -0.96 -13.04
N GLU A 266 -16.59 -1.42 -13.66
CA GLU A 266 -16.56 -1.86 -15.05
C GLU A 266 -17.54 -3.00 -15.29
N TYR A 267 -17.51 -4.04 -14.45
CA TYR A 267 -18.42 -5.19 -14.60
C TYR A 267 -19.90 -4.82 -14.41
N LEU A 268 -20.20 -3.91 -13.48
CA LEU A 268 -21.55 -3.41 -13.31
C LEU A 268 -22.00 -2.54 -14.50
N GLN A 269 -21.10 -1.74 -15.05
CA GLN A 269 -21.35 -0.93 -16.24
C GLN A 269 -21.60 -1.81 -17.47
N ASP A 270 -20.72 -2.78 -17.73
CA ASP A 270 -20.85 -3.75 -18.82
C ASP A 270 -22.19 -4.49 -18.76
N PHE A 271 -22.55 -4.96 -17.56
CA PHE A 271 -23.84 -5.61 -17.33
C PHE A 271 -24.99 -4.64 -17.61
N GLY A 272 -24.92 -3.42 -17.10
CA GLY A 272 -25.93 -2.38 -17.29
C GLY A 272 -26.14 -2.02 -18.76
N GLU A 273 -25.06 -1.90 -19.53
CA GLU A 273 -25.11 -1.62 -20.97
C GLU A 273 -25.77 -2.75 -21.75
N LYS A 274 -25.43 -4.00 -21.43
CA LYS A 274 -26.06 -5.19 -22.03
C LYS A 274 -27.53 -5.29 -21.66
N TYR A 275 -27.88 -5.06 -20.39
CA TYR A 275 -29.26 -5.05 -19.92
C TYR A 275 -30.07 -3.97 -20.64
N LYS A 276 -29.55 -2.74 -20.73
CA LYS A 276 -30.19 -1.65 -21.46
C LYS A 276 -30.41 -2.05 -22.92
N LYS A 277 -29.37 -2.49 -23.61
CA LYS A 277 -29.41 -2.82 -25.04
C LYS A 277 -30.44 -3.90 -25.38
N TYR A 278 -30.45 -5.00 -24.62
CA TYR A 278 -31.25 -6.18 -25.00
C TYR A 278 -32.60 -6.25 -24.27
N VAL A 279 -32.68 -5.78 -23.03
CA VAL A 279 -33.91 -5.88 -22.22
C VAL A 279 -34.74 -4.61 -22.31
N MET A 280 -34.11 -3.43 -22.21
CA MET A 280 -34.85 -2.16 -22.21
C MET A 280 -35.13 -1.66 -23.62
N ASP A 281 -34.12 -1.65 -24.49
CA ASP A 281 -34.21 -1.14 -25.86
C ASP A 281 -34.75 -2.21 -26.85
N GLY A 282 -34.90 -3.46 -26.39
CA GLY A 282 -35.51 -4.56 -27.15
C GLY A 282 -34.72 -5.04 -28.36
N GLN A 283 -33.41 -4.79 -28.42
CA GLN A 283 -32.58 -5.29 -29.52
C GLN A 283 -32.44 -6.82 -29.46
N GLU A 284 -32.32 -7.46 -30.63
CA GLU A 284 -32.11 -8.90 -30.70
C GLU A 284 -30.86 -9.33 -29.94
N ILE A 285 -31.02 -10.37 -29.11
CA ILE A 285 -29.91 -11.00 -28.40
C ILE A 285 -29.11 -11.78 -29.44
N PRO A 286 -27.82 -11.46 -29.65
CA PRO A 286 -26.99 -12.25 -30.56
C PRO A 286 -26.95 -13.70 -30.05
N PHE A 287 -27.00 -14.65 -30.98
CA PHE A 287 -26.97 -16.09 -30.68
C PHE A 287 -25.89 -16.39 -29.63
N VAL A 288 -26.33 -16.84 -28.46
CA VAL A 288 -25.43 -17.20 -27.36
C VAL A 288 -24.77 -18.51 -27.74
N VAL A 289 -23.66 -18.45 -28.47
CA VAL A 289 -22.65 -19.49 -28.33
C VAL A 289 -22.25 -19.38 -26.85
N LYS A 290 -22.60 -20.37 -26.03
CA LYS A 290 -21.98 -20.55 -24.71
C LYS A 290 -20.48 -20.41 -24.99
N LYS A 291 -19.87 -19.26 -24.65
CA LYS A 291 -18.44 -19.05 -24.91
C LYS A 291 -17.76 -20.27 -24.28
N PRO A 292 -17.18 -21.18 -25.07
CA PRO A 292 -16.42 -22.25 -24.45
C PRO A 292 -15.31 -21.53 -23.68
N VAL A 293 -15.27 -21.75 -22.37
CA VAL A 293 -14.12 -21.31 -21.58
C VAL A 293 -13.00 -22.26 -21.97
N SER A 294 -12.29 -21.93 -23.04
CA SER A 294 -11.09 -22.65 -23.45
C SER A 294 -9.97 -22.23 -22.50
N VAL A 295 -9.71 -23.07 -21.50
CA VAL A 295 -8.54 -22.92 -20.62
C VAL A 295 -7.36 -23.50 -21.39
N TYR A 296 -6.59 -22.64 -22.04
CA TYR A 296 -5.36 -23.07 -22.71
C TYR A 296 -4.24 -23.17 -21.68
N ASP A 297 -3.37 -24.19 -21.79
CA ASP A 297 -2.02 -24.06 -21.23
C ASP A 297 -1.30 -22.96 -22.02
N ASN A 298 -0.90 -21.88 -21.33
CA ASN A 298 -0.18 -20.76 -21.92
C ASN A 298 1.12 -21.19 -22.61
N SER A 299 1.74 -22.29 -22.19
CA SER A 299 2.95 -22.84 -22.79
C SER A 299 2.64 -23.48 -24.14
N GLU A 300 1.61 -24.33 -24.19
CA GLU A 300 1.18 -25.02 -25.42
C GLU A 300 0.63 -24.04 -26.45
N LEU A 301 -0.17 -23.05 -26.02
CA LEU A 301 -0.67 -22.01 -26.91
C LEU A 301 0.48 -21.17 -27.49
N ARG A 302 1.46 -20.79 -26.68
CA ARG A 302 2.63 -20.05 -27.15
C ARG A 302 3.43 -20.86 -28.17
N ASP A 303 3.74 -22.12 -27.84
CA ASP A 303 4.57 -22.97 -28.68
C ASP A 303 3.85 -23.28 -30.01
N TYR A 304 2.54 -23.45 -29.96
CA TYR A 304 1.71 -23.56 -31.14
C TYR A 304 1.69 -22.28 -31.98
N MET A 305 1.49 -21.12 -31.37
CA MET A 305 1.49 -19.84 -32.08
C MET A 305 2.83 -19.58 -32.78
N LEU A 306 3.96 -19.96 -32.15
CA LEU A 306 5.28 -19.89 -32.78
C LEU A 306 5.39 -20.83 -33.99
N CYS A 307 4.91 -22.06 -33.87
CA CYS A 307 4.87 -23.03 -34.98
C CYS A 307 3.98 -22.54 -36.13
N ALA A 308 2.79 -22.02 -35.81
CA ALA A 308 1.85 -21.44 -36.75
C ALA A 308 2.47 -20.26 -37.50
N PHE A 309 3.17 -19.37 -36.79
CA PHE A 309 3.87 -18.23 -37.40
C PHE A 309 4.96 -18.68 -38.37
N GLY A 310 5.73 -19.71 -38.00
CA GLY A 310 6.72 -20.33 -38.89
C GLY A 310 6.11 -20.82 -40.19
N LYS A 311 5.01 -21.58 -40.11
CA LYS A 311 4.29 -22.08 -41.31
C LYS A 311 3.73 -20.96 -42.19
N ILE A 312 3.25 -19.88 -41.59
CA ILE A 312 2.77 -18.70 -42.33
C ILE A 312 3.93 -18.01 -43.05
N LEU A 313 5.09 -17.88 -42.40
CA LEU A 313 6.29 -17.29 -42.99
C LEU A 313 6.83 -18.14 -44.16
N ASP A 314 6.80 -19.46 -44.03
CA ASP A 314 7.21 -20.39 -45.09
C ASP A 314 6.29 -20.28 -46.33
N ALA A 315 5.02 -19.95 -46.12
CA ALA A 315 4.02 -19.77 -47.17
C ALA A 315 3.83 -18.29 -47.60
N LYS A 316 4.70 -17.37 -47.17
CA LYS A 316 4.49 -15.91 -47.38
C LYS A 316 4.36 -15.48 -48.85
N ASP A 317 5.00 -16.21 -49.75
CA ASP A 317 5.03 -15.93 -51.20
C ASP A 317 4.05 -16.84 -51.97
N GLU A 318 3.30 -17.70 -51.27
CA GLU A 318 2.30 -18.58 -51.86
C GLU A 318 1.09 -17.76 -52.35
N THR A 319 0.66 -18.03 -53.58
CA THR A 319 -0.46 -17.31 -54.23
C THR A 319 -1.60 -18.24 -54.60
N ASN A 320 -1.41 -19.56 -54.47
CA ASN A 320 -2.43 -20.56 -54.71
C ASN A 320 -3.46 -20.57 -53.57
N ALA A 321 -4.67 -20.10 -53.87
CA ALA A 321 -5.77 -20.01 -52.91
C ALA A 321 -6.14 -21.34 -52.24
N VAL A 322 -5.95 -22.48 -52.93
CA VAL A 322 -6.25 -23.81 -52.36
C VAL A 322 -5.23 -24.19 -51.29
N GLU A 323 -3.95 -23.91 -51.52
CA GLU A 323 -2.88 -24.21 -50.56
C GLU A 323 -2.94 -23.27 -49.34
N ILE A 324 -3.27 -22.00 -49.56
CA ILE A 324 -3.52 -21.04 -48.46
C ILE A 324 -4.71 -21.50 -47.60
N MET A 325 -5.81 -21.95 -48.22
CA MET A 325 -6.98 -22.48 -47.50
C MET A 325 -6.67 -23.75 -46.72
N LYS A 326 -5.85 -24.66 -47.27
CA LYS A 326 -5.39 -25.85 -46.53
C LYS A 326 -4.56 -25.48 -45.32
N LEU A 327 -3.62 -24.54 -45.48
CA LEU A 327 -2.81 -24.04 -44.37
C LEU A 327 -3.71 -23.42 -43.29
N TYR A 328 -4.66 -22.58 -43.67
CA TYR A 328 -5.60 -21.96 -42.74
C TYR A 328 -6.40 -22.99 -41.94
N ASN A 329 -6.94 -24.03 -42.60
CA ASN A 329 -7.66 -25.10 -41.91
C ASN A 329 -6.74 -25.90 -40.97
N GLN A 330 -5.51 -26.23 -41.38
CA GLN A 330 -4.54 -26.88 -40.49
C GLN A 330 -4.19 -26.04 -39.26
N LEU A 331 -4.17 -24.70 -39.41
CA LEU A 331 -3.95 -23.79 -38.29
C LEU A 331 -5.17 -23.73 -37.36
N LEU A 332 -6.39 -23.81 -37.89
CA LEU A 332 -7.59 -23.88 -37.06
C LEU A 332 -7.69 -25.23 -36.31
N ASP A 333 -7.41 -26.34 -36.99
CA ASP A 333 -7.45 -27.68 -36.37
C ASP A 333 -6.44 -27.80 -35.21
N GLY A 334 -5.26 -27.18 -35.35
CA GLY A 334 -4.25 -27.15 -34.30
C GLY A 334 -4.68 -26.32 -33.08
N LEU A 335 -5.37 -25.19 -33.30
CA LEU A 335 -5.97 -24.41 -32.21
C LEU A 335 -7.07 -25.20 -31.50
N GLU A 336 -7.90 -25.93 -32.23
CA GLU A 336 -8.93 -26.80 -31.64
C GLU A 336 -8.36 -27.94 -30.80
N MET A 337 -7.20 -28.49 -31.17
CA MET A 337 -6.53 -29.53 -30.37
C MET A 337 -6.07 -29.00 -29.01
N ILE A 338 -5.60 -27.74 -28.94
CA ILE A 338 -5.10 -27.13 -27.69
C ILE A 338 -6.25 -26.57 -26.85
N ALA A 339 -7.43 -26.38 -27.44
CA ALA A 339 -8.64 -25.91 -26.76
C ALA A 339 -9.39 -26.99 -25.96
N LYS A 340 -9.01 -28.28 -26.07
CA LYS A 340 -9.61 -29.43 -25.36
C LYS A 340 -8.88 -29.73 -24.07
#